data_AF-S3AZZ2-F1
#
_entry.id   AF-S3AZZ2-F1
#
_cell.length_a   1.000
_cell.length_b   1.000
_cell.length_c   1.000
_cell.angle_alpha   90.00
_cell.angle_beta   90.00
_cell.angle_gamma   90.00
#
_symmetry.space_group_name_H-M   'P 1'
#
loop_
_entity.id
_entity.type
_entity.pdbx_description
1 polymer ?
#
loop_
_entity_poly.entity_id
_entity_poly.type
_entity_poly.pdbx_seq_one_letter_code
_entity_poly.pdbx_strand_id
1 'polypeptide(L)'
;MDWVIVSGIVVTIILLVGILIKLVRDNSVLKVEMKALADEVYLGNNRLFKYYVSIKKDTKYIYDRMVQEKLLREILFQNTPKAGEIIDKMDLMKEVVLQNSTLTQEVTRLEVENSSLSSRNFNLERQLQAYPLLRKIHGQLDSLESYCNTEETQELLKRVKSKLSELTN
;
A
#
# COMPACT_ATOMS: atom_id res chain seq x y z
N MET A 1 60.01 -0.68 42.76
CA MET A 1 58.59 -0.44 42.44
C MET A 1 58.12 -1.71 41.74
N ASP A 2 57.14 -2.42 42.29
CA ASP A 2 56.77 -3.73 41.80
C ASP A 2 56.16 -3.63 40.39
N TRP A 3 56.69 -4.41 39.46
CA TRP A 3 56.26 -4.46 38.05
C TRP A 3 54.75 -4.71 37.90
N VAL A 4 54.16 -5.39 38.87
CA VAL A 4 52.72 -5.67 38.98
C VAL A 4 51.89 -4.40 39.14
N ILE A 5 52.34 -3.43 39.93
CA ILE A 5 51.61 -2.17 40.17
C ILE A 5 51.63 -1.30 38.92
N VAL A 6 52.79 -1.22 38.24
CA VAL A 6 52.94 -0.49 36.98
C VAL A 6 52.05 -1.09 35.88
N SER A 7 52.01 -2.43 35.78
CA SER A 7 51.12 -3.13 34.85
C SER A 7 49.65 -2.84 35.12
N GLY A 8 49.23 -2.81 36.39
CA GLY A 8 47.86 -2.47 36.78
C GLY A 8 47.44 -1.06 36.34
N ILE A 9 48.31 -0.06 36.53
CA ILE A 9 48.07 1.34 36.14
C ILE A 9 47.92 1.47 34.61
N VAL A 10 48.74 0.76 33.84
CA VAL A 10 48.68 0.80 32.37
C VAL A 10 47.35 0.25 31.86
N VAL A 11 46.86 -0.85 32.45
CA VAL A 11 45.56 -1.45 32.06
C VAL A 11 44.39 -0.50 32.33
N THR A 12 44.37 0.17 33.48
CA THR A 12 43.32 1.17 33.79
C THR A 12 43.35 2.36 32.85
N ILE A 13 44.54 2.85 32.48
CA ILE A 13 44.66 3.95 31.51
C ILE A 13 44.10 3.54 30.15
N ILE A 14 44.44 2.33 29.65
CA ILE A 14 43.94 1.83 28.37
C ILE A 14 42.40 1.72 28.38
N LEU A 15 41.82 1.22 29.47
CA LEU A 15 40.37 1.13 29.63
C LEU A 15 39.71 2.52 29.62
N LEU A 16 40.27 3.49 30.35
CA LEU A 16 39.77 4.87 30.38
C LEU A 16 39.84 5.56 29.03
N VAL A 17 40.94 5.37 28.29
CA VAL A 17 41.08 5.88 26.91
C VAL A 17 40.04 5.24 25.99
N GLY A 18 39.81 3.94 26.11
CA GLY A 18 38.79 3.23 25.34
C GLY A 18 37.37 3.75 25.60
N ILE A 19 37.04 4.06 26.86
CA ILE A 19 35.75 4.68 27.23
C ILE A 19 35.64 6.09 26.64
N LEU A 20 36.70 6.90 26.72
CA LEU A 20 36.69 8.27 26.20
C LEU A 20 36.47 8.30 24.68
N ILE A 21 37.14 7.43 23.93
CA ILE A 21 36.97 7.32 22.47
C ILE A 21 35.53 6.95 22.12
N LYS A 22 34.94 5.96 22.82
CA LYS A 22 33.53 5.59 22.61
C LYS A 22 32.59 6.76 22.89
N LEU A 23 32.80 7.47 24.00
CA LEU A 23 31.95 8.60 24.39
C LEU A 23 32.02 9.76 23.39
N VAL A 24 33.20 10.06 22.84
CA VAL A 24 33.38 11.06 21.77
C VAL A 24 32.64 10.65 20.50
N ARG A 25 32.73 9.38 20.11
CA ARG A 25 32.02 8.85 18.93
C ARG A 25 30.51 8.88 19.12
N ASP A 26 30.02 8.45 20.26
CA ASP A 26 28.57 8.39 20.51
C ASP A 26 27.98 9.82 20.57
N ASN A 27 28.73 10.79 21.13
CA ASN A 27 28.36 12.20 21.07
C ASN A 27 28.34 12.77 19.63
N SER A 28 29.27 12.36 18.77
CA SER A 28 29.28 12.82 17.38
C SER A 28 28.11 12.23 16.58
N VAL A 29 27.75 10.98 16.83
CA VAL A 29 26.55 10.33 16.26
C VAL A 29 25.28 11.04 16.73
N LEU A 30 25.12 11.26 18.04
CA LEU A 30 23.97 11.97 18.60
C LEU A 30 23.80 13.37 18.01
N LYS A 31 24.91 14.09 17.76
CA LYS A 31 24.88 15.42 17.12
C LYS A 31 24.33 15.35 15.69
N VAL A 32 24.67 14.30 14.93
CA VAL A 32 24.16 14.11 13.57
C VAL A 32 22.68 13.79 13.60
N GLU A 33 22.25 12.88 14.48
CA GLU A 33 20.84 12.51 14.64
C GLU A 33 19.99 13.71 15.07
N MET A 34 20.48 14.50 16.03
CA MET A 34 19.78 15.70 16.50
C MET A 34 19.63 16.74 15.39
N LYS A 35 20.62 16.87 14.51
CA LYS A 35 20.54 17.75 13.35
C LYS A 35 19.54 17.24 12.32
N ALA A 36 19.55 15.94 12.01
CA ALA A 36 18.59 15.34 11.10
C ALA A 36 17.15 15.53 11.60
N LEU A 37 16.90 15.32 12.89
CA LEU A 37 15.60 15.53 13.49
C LEU A 37 15.17 17.01 13.46
N ALA A 38 16.10 17.93 13.71
CA ALA A 38 15.83 19.37 13.62
C ALA A 38 15.48 19.79 12.19
N ASP A 39 16.18 19.25 11.19
CA ASP A 39 15.90 19.50 9.77
C ASP A 39 14.53 18.93 9.37
N GLU A 40 14.17 17.73 9.84
CA GLU A 40 12.83 17.14 9.62
C GLU A 40 11.72 17.99 10.24
N VAL A 41 11.89 18.44 11.49
CA VAL A 41 10.92 19.32 12.16
C VAL A 41 10.80 20.65 11.41
N TYR A 42 11.91 21.23 10.96
CA TYR A 42 11.91 22.46 10.18
C TYR A 42 11.15 22.29 8.85
N LEU A 43 11.42 21.22 8.11
CA LEU A 43 10.72 20.91 6.86
C LEU A 43 9.23 20.67 7.08
N GLY A 44 8.87 19.93 8.14
CA GLY A 44 7.49 19.69 8.53
C GLY A 44 6.74 21.00 8.83
N ASN A 45 7.34 21.87 9.66
CA ASN A 45 6.77 23.17 10.00
C ASN A 45 6.65 24.08 8.77
N ASN A 46 7.63 24.09 7.88
CA ASN A 46 7.57 24.88 6.65
C ASN A 46 6.44 24.41 5.71
N ARG A 47 6.24 23.10 5.58
CA ARG A 47 5.10 22.55 4.82
C ARG A 47 3.77 22.94 5.45
N LEU A 48 3.62 22.79 6.76
CA LEU A 48 2.41 23.17 7.49
C LEU A 48 2.13 24.67 7.35
N PHE A 49 3.14 25.52 7.43
CA PHE A 49 3.00 26.96 7.23
C PHE A 49 2.48 27.29 5.81
N LYS A 50 3.04 26.64 4.78
CA LYS A 50 2.55 26.80 3.39
C LYS A 50 1.09 26.39 3.25
N TYR A 51 0.69 25.25 3.84
CA TYR A 51 -0.70 24.82 3.85
C TYR A 51 -1.61 25.82 4.56
N TYR A 52 -1.21 26.30 5.74
CA TYR A 52 -1.95 27.31 6.48
C TYR A 52 -2.17 28.59 5.67
N VAL A 53 -1.15 29.09 4.98
CA VAL A 53 -1.27 30.27 4.11
C VAL A 53 -2.22 30.02 2.94
N SER A 54 -2.15 28.84 2.30
CA SER A 54 -3.07 28.48 1.23
C SER A 54 -4.51 28.41 1.73
N ILE A 55 -4.76 27.68 2.82
CA ILE A 55 -6.09 27.56 3.43
C ILE A 55 -6.63 28.94 3.79
N LYS A 56 -5.82 29.81 4.40
CA LYS A 56 -6.24 31.18 4.73
C LYS A 56 -6.65 31.97 3.48
N LYS A 57 -5.91 31.82 2.38
CA LYS A 57 -6.21 32.47 1.10
C LYS A 57 -7.52 31.93 0.51
N ASP A 58 -7.70 30.62 0.51
CA ASP A 58 -8.88 29.96 -0.04
C ASP A 58 -10.13 30.29 0.79
N THR A 59 -10.02 30.28 2.13
CA THR A 59 -11.10 30.70 3.04
C THR A 59 -11.50 32.15 2.81
N LYS A 60 -10.53 33.05 2.63
CA LYS A 60 -10.83 34.44 2.30
C LYS A 60 -11.55 34.57 0.95
N TYR A 61 -11.08 33.86 -0.07
CA TYR A 61 -11.73 33.85 -1.38
C TYR A 61 -13.18 33.37 -1.29
N ILE A 62 -13.43 32.26 -0.57
CA ILE A 62 -14.78 31.73 -0.34
C ILE A 62 -15.65 32.77 0.38
N TYR A 63 -15.12 33.39 1.44
CA TYR A 63 -15.82 34.46 2.17
C TYR A 63 -16.22 35.62 1.26
N ASP A 64 -15.28 36.15 0.48
CA ASP A 64 -15.53 37.27 -0.43
C ASP A 64 -16.61 36.90 -1.48
N ARG A 65 -16.57 35.66 -2.00
CA ARG A 65 -17.58 35.14 -2.93
C ARG A 65 -18.97 35.00 -2.30
N MET A 66 -19.07 34.54 -1.05
CA MET A 66 -20.35 34.44 -0.34
C MET A 66 -20.97 35.82 -0.09
N VAL A 67 -20.16 36.81 0.28
CA VAL A 67 -20.63 38.19 0.46
C VAL A 67 -21.16 38.77 -0.85
N GLN A 68 -20.44 38.56 -1.96
CA GLN A 68 -20.89 38.97 -3.29
C GLN A 68 -22.19 38.28 -3.69
N GLU A 69 -22.32 36.97 -3.49
CA GLU A 69 -23.54 36.23 -3.80
C GLU A 69 -24.73 36.76 -3.00
N LYS A 70 -24.53 37.01 -1.69
CA LYS A 70 -25.57 37.57 -0.83
C LYS A 70 -26.05 38.94 -1.34
N LEU A 71 -25.12 39.81 -1.74
CA LEU A 71 -25.43 41.12 -2.31
C LEU A 71 -26.22 40.98 -3.63
N LEU A 72 -25.79 40.07 -4.51
CA LEU A 72 -26.47 39.83 -5.79
C LEU A 72 -27.90 39.31 -5.60
N ARG A 73 -28.13 38.44 -4.61
CA ARG A 73 -29.47 37.97 -4.25
C ARG A 73 -30.35 39.10 -3.75
N GLU A 74 -29.82 39.97 -2.89
CA GLU A 74 -30.55 41.15 -2.41
C GLU A 74 -30.93 42.08 -3.57
N ILE A 75 -29.98 42.38 -4.47
CA ILE A 75 -30.25 43.20 -5.66
C ILE A 75 -31.34 42.54 -6.52
N LEU A 76 -31.28 41.23 -6.72
CA LEU A 76 -32.30 40.50 -7.49
C LEU A 76 -33.68 40.63 -6.84
N PHE A 77 -33.77 40.48 -5.51
CA PHE A 77 -35.01 40.67 -4.74
C PHE A 77 -35.62 42.05 -4.93
N GLN A 78 -34.81 43.10 -4.84
CA GLN A 78 -35.30 44.48 -4.95
C GLN A 78 -35.74 44.84 -6.37
N ASN A 79 -35.17 44.22 -7.41
CA ASN A 79 -35.37 44.63 -8.80
C ASN A 79 -36.24 43.68 -9.63
N THR A 80 -36.60 42.50 -9.11
CA THR A 80 -37.32 41.47 -9.88
C THR A 80 -38.56 40.97 -9.12
N PRO A 81 -39.79 41.14 -9.67
CA PRO A 81 -41.02 40.71 -9.01
C PRO A 81 -41.10 39.20 -8.68
N LYS A 82 -40.35 38.36 -9.40
CA LYS A 82 -40.29 36.90 -9.21
C LYS A 82 -38.93 36.41 -8.69
N ALA A 83 -38.18 37.26 -7.99
CA ALA A 83 -36.84 36.92 -7.51
C ALA A 83 -36.79 35.66 -6.65
N GLY A 84 -37.81 35.45 -5.79
CA GLY A 84 -37.91 34.24 -4.96
C GLY A 84 -37.94 32.97 -5.78
N GLU A 85 -38.83 32.88 -6.79
CA GLU A 85 -38.90 31.71 -7.68
C GLU A 85 -37.59 31.45 -8.44
N ILE A 86 -36.88 32.52 -8.84
CA ILE A 86 -35.60 32.42 -9.54
C ILE A 86 -34.52 31.86 -8.61
N ILE A 87 -34.47 32.36 -7.38
CA ILE A 87 -33.53 31.91 -6.34
C ILE A 87 -33.78 30.45 -5.98
N ASP A 88 -35.04 30.06 -5.74
CA ASP A 88 -35.40 28.69 -5.39
C ASP A 88 -34.99 27.71 -6.50
N LYS A 89 -35.22 28.09 -7.77
CA LYS A 89 -34.76 27.30 -8.92
C LYS A 89 -33.23 27.22 -9.01
N MET A 90 -32.53 28.31 -8.69
CA MET A 90 -31.07 28.35 -8.69
C MET A 90 -30.50 27.44 -7.60
N ASP A 91 -31.09 27.44 -6.41
CA ASP A 91 -30.67 26.59 -5.30
C ASP A 91 -31.00 25.11 -5.57
N LEU A 92 -32.15 24.81 -6.18
CA LEU A 92 -32.44 23.47 -6.68
C LEU A 92 -31.42 23.01 -7.73
N MET A 93 -31.04 23.89 -8.65
CA MET A 93 -30.05 23.56 -9.68
C MET A 93 -28.67 23.30 -9.09
N LYS A 94 -28.26 24.04 -8.04
CA LYS A 94 -27.02 23.77 -7.30
C LYS A 94 -27.04 22.38 -6.66
N GLU A 95 -28.16 22.02 -6.02
CA GLU A 95 -28.33 20.71 -5.40
C GLU A 95 -28.28 19.59 -6.46
N VAL A 96 -28.96 19.75 -7.59
CA VAL A 96 -28.92 18.78 -8.70
C VAL A 96 -27.50 18.62 -9.25
N VAL A 97 -26.72 19.70 -9.39
CA VAL A 97 -25.32 19.62 -9.82
C VAL A 97 -24.48 18.83 -8.82
N LEU A 98 -24.69 19.05 -7.51
CA LEU A 98 -23.98 18.31 -6.46
C LEU A 98 -24.32 16.82 -6.52
N GLN A 99 -25.60 16.47 -6.58
CA GLN A 99 -26.06 15.10 -6.69
C GLN A 99 -25.53 14.41 -7.95
N ASN A 100 -25.53 15.10 -9.11
CA ASN A 100 -24.95 14.56 -10.34
C ASN A 100 -23.45 14.27 -10.21
N SER A 101 -22.70 15.12 -9.50
CA SER A 101 -21.28 14.87 -9.25
C SER A 101 -21.06 13.61 -8.40
N THR A 102 -21.88 13.42 -7.35
CA THR A 102 -21.85 12.22 -6.51
C THR A 102 -22.24 10.97 -7.29
N LEU A 103 -23.31 11.04 -8.09
CA LEU A 103 -23.73 9.95 -8.97
C LEU A 103 -22.64 9.59 -9.98
N THR A 104 -21.97 10.58 -10.57
CA THR A 104 -20.86 10.34 -11.52
C THR A 104 -19.70 9.60 -10.84
N GLN A 105 -19.34 10.00 -9.61
CA GLN A 105 -18.32 9.32 -8.83
C GLN A 105 -18.71 7.87 -8.51
N GLU A 106 -19.97 7.65 -8.14
CA GLU A 106 -20.51 6.33 -7.82
C GLU A 106 -20.57 5.42 -9.06
N VAL A 107 -21.01 5.94 -10.21
CA VAL A 107 -20.99 5.21 -11.49
C VAL A 107 -19.56 4.80 -11.84
N THR A 108 -18.61 5.73 -11.76
CA THR A 108 -17.19 5.43 -12.03
C THR A 108 -16.66 4.34 -11.08
N ARG A 109 -17.03 4.41 -9.80
CA ARG A 109 -16.66 3.38 -8.81
C ARG A 109 -17.23 2.01 -9.18
N LEU A 110 -18.52 1.95 -9.49
CA LEU A 110 -19.20 0.71 -9.85
C LEU A 110 -18.69 0.13 -11.16
N GLU A 111 -18.32 0.96 -12.14
CA GLU A 111 -17.70 0.50 -13.40
C GLU A 111 -16.36 -0.21 -13.15
N VAL A 112 -15.52 0.36 -12.28
CA VAL A 112 -14.24 -0.24 -11.89
C VAL A 112 -14.47 -1.55 -11.13
N GLU A 113 -15.38 -1.56 -10.15
CA GLU A 113 -15.71 -2.74 -9.37
C GLU A 113 -16.26 -3.86 -10.27
N ASN A 114 -17.19 -3.55 -11.16
CA ASN A 114 -17.78 -4.52 -12.08
C ASN A 114 -16.73 -5.10 -13.05
N SER A 115 -15.81 -4.27 -13.54
CA SER A 115 -14.68 -4.73 -14.37
C SER A 115 -13.78 -5.70 -13.61
N SER A 116 -13.51 -5.43 -12.34
CA SER A 116 -12.72 -6.31 -11.47
C SER A 116 -13.43 -7.63 -11.17
N LEU A 117 -14.74 -7.59 -10.90
CA LEU A 117 -15.56 -8.76 -10.63
C LEU A 117 -15.69 -9.64 -11.88
N SER A 118 -15.91 -9.03 -13.04
CA SER A 118 -15.96 -9.72 -14.33
C SER A 118 -14.64 -10.47 -14.60
N SER A 119 -13.50 -9.82 -14.39
CA SER A 119 -12.18 -10.46 -14.49
C SER A 119 -12.00 -11.62 -13.51
N ARG A 120 -12.49 -11.46 -12.28
CA ARG A 120 -12.41 -12.51 -11.24
C ARG A 120 -13.30 -13.70 -11.58
N ASN A 121 -14.51 -13.45 -12.06
CA ASN A 121 -15.44 -14.49 -12.52
C ASN A 121 -14.85 -15.29 -13.69
N PHE A 122 -14.28 -14.61 -14.68
CA PHE A 122 -13.61 -15.28 -15.81
C PHE A 122 -12.49 -16.22 -15.35
N ASN A 123 -11.67 -15.78 -14.38
CA ASN A 123 -10.62 -16.62 -13.81
C ASN A 123 -11.17 -17.83 -13.05
N LEU A 124 -12.23 -17.64 -12.25
CA LEU A 124 -12.90 -18.73 -11.53
C LEU A 124 -13.51 -19.75 -12.50
N GLU A 125 -14.12 -19.29 -13.59
CA GLU A 125 -14.69 -20.16 -14.61
C GLU A 125 -13.60 -21.01 -15.30
N ARG A 126 -12.44 -20.41 -15.62
CA ARG A 126 -11.28 -21.15 -16.12
C ARG A 126 -10.79 -22.20 -15.11
N GLN A 127 -10.76 -21.87 -13.82
CA GLN A 127 -10.38 -22.83 -12.78
C GLN A 127 -11.39 -23.98 -12.67
N LEU A 128 -12.69 -23.69 -12.72
CA LEU A 128 -13.77 -24.69 -12.76
C LEU A 128 -13.63 -25.65 -13.96
N GLN A 129 -13.21 -25.16 -15.13
CA GLN A 129 -12.93 -26.00 -16.30
C GLN A 129 -11.70 -26.91 -16.12
N ALA A 130 -10.75 -26.57 -15.23
CA ALA A 130 -9.58 -27.41 -14.96
C ALA A 130 -9.90 -28.62 -14.06
N TYR A 131 -10.96 -28.55 -13.24
CA TYR A 131 -11.34 -29.64 -12.33
C TYR A 131 -11.70 -30.96 -13.02
N PRO A 132 -12.49 -30.99 -14.10
CA PRO A 132 -12.76 -32.22 -14.86
C PRO A 132 -11.50 -32.87 -15.44
N LEU A 133 -10.54 -32.07 -15.89
CA LEU A 133 -9.24 -32.54 -16.41
C LEU A 133 -8.41 -33.16 -15.28
N LEU A 134 -8.29 -32.48 -14.14
CA LEU A 134 -7.62 -33.01 -12.95
C LEU A 134 -8.24 -34.33 -12.49
N ARG A 135 -9.56 -34.45 -12.49
CA ARG A 135 -10.27 -35.69 -12.13
C ARG A 135 -9.96 -36.84 -13.10
N LYS A 136 -9.87 -36.56 -14.41
CA LYS A 136 -9.46 -37.56 -15.41
C LYS A 136 -8.02 -38.01 -15.20
N ILE A 137 -7.11 -37.07 -14.99
CA ILE A 137 -5.70 -37.36 -14.70
C ILE A 137 -5.57 -38.22 -13.45
N HIS A 138 -6.32 -37.92 -12.40
CA HIS A 138 -6.31 -38.69 -11.17
C HIS A 138 -6.77 -40.14 -11.40
N GLY A 139 -7.89 -40.35 -12.09
CA GLY A 139 -8.36 -41.70 -12.42
C GLY A 139 -7.40 -42.48 -13.33
N GLN A 140 -6.70 -41.80 -14.24
CA GLN A 140 -5.65 -42.41 -15.04
C GLN A 140 -4.42 -42.79 -14.19
N LEU A 141 -4.04 -41.94 -13.23
CA LEU A 141 -2.94 -42.22 -12.32
C LEU A 141 -3.25 -43.42 -11.40
N ASP A 142 -4.46 -43.48 -10.83
CA ASP A 142 -4.92 -44.61 -10.01
C ASP A 142 -4.89 -45.93 -10.81
N SER A 143 -5.29 -45.88 -12.08
CA SER A 143 -5.24 -47.06 -12.96
C SER A 143 -3.82 -47.53 -13.26
N LEU A 144 -2.88 -46.58 -13.38
CA LEU A 144 -1.45 -46.87 -13.60
C LEU A 144 -0.81 -47.44 -12.34
N GLU A 145 -1.11 -46.87 -11.18
CA GLU A 145 -0.64 -47.34 -9.88
C GLU A 145 -1.15 -48.77 -9.61
N SER A 146 -2.42 -49.03 -9.90
CA SER A 146 -2.98 -50.39 -9.83
C SER A 146 -2.25 -51.36 -10.75
N TYR A 147 -1.81 -50.91 -11.94
CA TYR A 147 -1.08 -51.75 -12.87
C TYR A 147 0.34 -52.05 -12.34
N CYS A 148 1.06 -51.05 -11.83
CA CYS A 148 2.40 -51.19 -11.23
C CYS A 148 2.44 -52.00 -9.92
N ASN A 149 1.31 -52.12 -9.23
CA ASN A 149 1.17 -52.92 -8.00
C ASN A 149 0.83 -54.39 -8.27
N THR A 150 0.72 -54.81 -9.53
CA THR A 150 0.55 -56.23 -9.87
C THR A 150 1.90 -56.96 -9.78
N GLU A 151 1.87 -58.17 -9.22
CA GLU A 151 3.06 -58.99 -9.00
C GLU A 151 3.80 -59.29 -10.32
N GLU A 152 3.06 -59.48 -11.43
CA GLU A 152 3.61 -59.68 -12.77
C GLU A 152 4.35 -58.46 -13.33
N THR A 153 3.87 -57.23 -13.10
CA THR A 153 4.57 -56.03 -13.57
C THR A 153 5.80 -55.73 -12.74
N GLN A 154 5.77 -55.98 -11.43
CA GLN A 154 6.95 -55.89 -10.58
C GLN A 154 8.01 -56.94 -10.96
N GLU A 155 7.59 -58.16 -11.29
CA GLU A 155 8.48 -59.20 -11.81
C GLU A 155 9.09 -58.82 -13.16
N LEU A 156 8.28 -58.33 -14.10
CA LEU A 156 8.76 -57.85 -15.40
C LEU A 156 9.73 -56.68 -15.24
N LEU A 157 9.44 -55.74 -14.33
CA LEU A 157 10.32 -54.61 -14.04
C LEU A 157 11.65 -55.08 -13.42
N LYS A 158 11.62 -56.05 -12.50
CA LYS A 158 12.83 -56.72 -11.96
C LYS A 158 13.63 -57.39 -13.08
N ARG A 159 12.96 -58.08 -14.00
CA ARG A 159 13.58 -58.80 -15.11
C ARG A 159 14.22 -57.84 -16.12
N VAL A 160 13.54 -56.75 -16.45
CA VAL A 160 14.07 -55.67 -17.31
C VAL A 160 15.25 -54.97 -16.63
N LYS A 161 15.16 -54.70 -15.33
CA LYS A 161 16.25 -54.09 -14.54
C LYS A 161 17.49 -54.98 -14.50
N SER A 162 17.31 -56.30 -14.32
CA SER A 162 18.40 -57.29 -14.41
C SER A 162 19.06 -57.26 -15.79
N LYS A 163 18.28 -57.31 -16.88
CA LYS A 163 18.82 -57.25 -18.25
C LYS A 163 19.52 -55.92 -18.58
N LEU A 164 18.98 -54.79 -18.12
CA LEU A 164 19.64 -53.48 -18.30
C LEU A 164 20.94 -53.39 -17.50
N SER A 165 20.97 -53.94 -16.29
CA SER A 165 22.19 -53.97 -15.47
C SER A 165 23.26 -54.88 -16.06
N GLU A 166 22.89 -55.93 -16.79
CA GLU A 166 23.81 -56.77 -17.58
C GLU A 166 24.35 -56.06 -18.84
N LEU A 167 23.60 -55.10 -19.39
CA LEU A 167 24.00 -54.29 -20.55
C LEU A 167 24.86 -53.07 -20.19
N THR A 168 24.88 -52.67 -18.91
CA THR A 168 25.58 -51.46 -18.43
C THR A 168 26.84 -51.82 -17.61
N ASN A 169 27.16 -53.11 -17.48
CA ASN A 169 28.43 -53.65 -16.98
C ASN A 169 29.18 -54.30 -18.14
#